data_AF-A0A2V6HJH3-F1
#
_entry.id   AF-A0A2V6HJH3-F1
#
_cell.length_a   1.000
_cell.length_b   1.000
_cell.length_c   1.000
_cell.angle_alpha   90.00
_cell.angle_beta   90.00
_cell.angle_gamma   90.00
#
_symmetry.space_group_name_H-M   'P 1'
#
loop_
_entity.id
_entity.type
_entity.pdbx_description
1 polymer ?
#
loop_
_entity_poly.entity_id
_entity_poly.type
_entity_poly.pdbx_seq_one_letter_code
_entity_poly.pdbx_strand_id
1 'polypeptide(L)'
;MCALTFLVIPREVEESLIIKNKRRLPAAWLHVTNAKMNVSQQLTRREATKLISAGAAGLLLPVGASPAQTKSDLSTMLMRAIPSSDEKLPVIGLGTWRTFDVDLTSDTRRQLEGVLSLLVKLGGRVIDTSPMYGRAEEVIGDLTATLGIRDKLFVATK
;
A
#
# COMPACT_ATOMS: atom_id res chain seq x y z
N MET A 1 19.24 -46.17 -17.98
CA MET A 1 19.46 -46.23 -16.52
C MET A 1 19.92 -44.84 -16.11
N CYS A 2 19.42 -44.10 -15.14
CA CYS A 2 18.33 -44.07 -14.14
C CYS A 2 18.58 -42.69 -13.47
N ALA A 3 17.68 -41.92 -12.87
CA ALA A 3 16.24 -41.78 -12.77
C ALA A 3 16.05 -40.39 -12.11
N LEU A 4 14.92 -39.74 -12.41
CA LEU A 4 14.48 -38.45 -11.90
C LEU A 4 13.94 -38.62 -10.45
N THR A 5 14.33 -37.80 -9.47
CA THR A 5 13.53 -37.62 -8.23
C THR A 5 13.66 -36.22 -7.65
N PHE A 6 12.53 -35.51 -7.63
CA PHE A 6 12.22 -34.31 -6.84
C PHE A 6 12.27 -34.62 -5.34
N LEU A 7 12.93 -33.79 -4.51
CA LEU A 7 12.73 -33.80 -3.06
C LEU A 7 12.11 -32.48 -2.60
N VAL A 8 10.87 -32.60 -2.16
CA VAL A 8 10.04 -31.62 -1.48
C VAL A 8 10.71 -31.21 -0.16
N ILE A 9 10.83 -29.91 0.07
CA ILE A 9 11.28 -29.33 1.35
C ILE A 9 10.08 -29.26 2.31
N PRO A 10 10.08 -29.94 3.47
CA PRO A 10 9.05 -29.75 4.49
C PRO A 10 9.28 -28.46 5.30
N ARG A 11 8.18 -27.73 5.54
CA ARG A 11 8.05 -26.68 6.57
C ARG A 11 7.93 -27.37 7.93
N GLU A 12 8.83 -27.11 8.87
CA GLU A 12 8.57 -27.04 10.31
C GLU A 12 9.90 -26.84 11.07
N VAL A 13 10.10 -25.64 11.64
CA VAL A 13 11.10 -25.34 12.68
C VAL A 13 10.40 -24.33 13.61
N GLU A 14 9.56 -24.77 14.53
CA GLU A 14 9.84 -25.37 15.84
C GLU A 14 10.22 -24.32 16.90
N GLU A 15 9.15 -23.90 17.58
CA GLU A 15 9.02 -23.05 18.77
C GLU A 15 9.77 -23.60 20.00
N SER A 16 11.09 -23.74 19.92
CA SER A 16 11.90 -24.34 21.00
C SER A 16 12.65 -23.33 21.88
N LEU A 17 12.32 -22.03 21.82
CA LEU A 17 13.09 -20.97 22.51
C LEU A 17 12.34 -20.14 23.55
N ILE A 18 11.28 -20.63 24.20
CA ILE A 18 10.62 -19.89 25.30
C ILE A 18 10.48 -20.67 26.62
N ILE A 19 10.78 -21.97 26.67
CA ILE A 19 10.66 -22.76 27.92
C ILE A 19 12.00 -23.36 28.34
N LYS A 20 13.00 -22.50 28.58
CA LYS A 20 14.21 -22.86 29.32
C LYS A 20 14.51 -21.86 30.43
N ASN A 21 13.54 -21.57 31.29
CA ASN A 21 13.86 -21.03 32.62
C ASN A 21 12.78 -21.30 33.69
N LYS A 22 12.53 -22.59 33.98
CA LYS A 22 11.63 -23.01 35.05
C LYS A 22 12.42 -23.52 36.26
N ARG A 23 13.27 -22.67 36.84
CA ARG A 23 13.96 -22.97 38.11
C ARG A 23 13.87 -21.80 39.08
N ARG A 24 13.37 -22.11 40.29
CA ARG A 24 13.11 -21.29 41.49
C ARG A 24 11.80 -20.48 41.50
N LEU A 25 10.73 -21.14 41.95
CA LEU A 25 9.66 -20.48 42.71
C LEU A 25 9.53 -21.21 44.07
N PRO A 26 9.45 -20.50 45.21
CA PRO A 26 9.37 -21.10 46.54
C PRO A 26 7.99 -21.74 46.81
N ALA A 27 7.96 -22.79 47.63
CA ALA A 27 6.82 -23.68 47.89
C ALA A 27 5.57 -23.04 48.55
N ALA A 28 5.52 -21.70 48.70
CA ALA A 28 4.42 -20.98 49.34
C ALA A 28 3.27 -20.58 48.38
N TRP A 29 3.36 -20.91 47.08
CA TRP A 29 2.42 -20.46 46.04
C TRP A 29 1.42 -21.55 45.60
N LEU A 30 1.03 -22.46 46.49
CA LEU A 30 0.11 -23.57 46.18
C LEU A 30 -1.31 -23.46 46.79
N HIS A 31 -1.69 -22.31 47.35
CA HIS A 31 -3.02 -22.12 47.94
C HIS A 31 -3.72 -20.84 47.50
N VAL A 32 -4.05 -20.71 46.21
CA VAL A 32 -5.20 -19.89 45.77
C VAL A 32 -5.75 -20.49 44.46
N THR A 33 -6.65 -21.47 44.57
CA THR A 33 -7.53 -21.85 43.46
C THR A 33 -8.96 -21.89 43.95
N ASN A 34 -9.75 -20.86 43.62
CA ASN A 34 -11.15 -20.95 43.20
C ASN A 34 -11.83 -19.59 43.30
N ALA A 35 -11.85 -18.87 42.17
CA ALA A 35 -12.90 -17.90 41.92
C ALA A 35 -13.45 -18.18 40.52
N LYS A 36 -14.67 -18.72 40.44
CA LYS A 36 -15.46 -18.75 39.21
C LYS A 36 -15.79 -17.29 38.87
N MET A 37 -14.95 -16.66 38.07
CA MET A 37 -15.24 -15.35 37.50
C MET A 37 -16.28 -15.54 36.40
N ASN A 38 -17.53 -15.19 36.70
CA ASN A 38 -18.56 -15.03 35.68
C ASN A 38 -18.03 -14.03 34.64
N VAL A 39 -17.95 -14.48 33.38
CA VAL A 39 -17.50 -13.64 32.25
C VAL A 39 -18.53 -12.52 32.09
N SER A 40 -18.19 -11.36 32.68
CA SER A 40 -18.89 -10.10 32.47
C SER A 40 -18.98 -9.86 30.96
N GLN A 41 -20.20 -9.58 30.47
CA GLN A 41 -20.45 -9.13 29.10
C GLN A 41 -19.54 -7.93 28.79
N GLN A 42 -18.41 -8.17 28.12
CA GLN A 42 -17.44 -7.13 27.81
C GLN A 42 -17.99 -6.32 26.64
N LEU A 43 -18.43 -5.10 26.90
CA LEU A 43 -18.76 -4.11 25.88
C LEU A 43 -17.57 -3.98 24.92
N THR A 44 -17.84 -4.21 23.63
CA THR A 44 -16.78 -4.08 22.63
C THR A 44 -16.39 -2.61 22.48
N ARG A 45 -15.12 -2.34 22.12
CA ARG A 45 -14.64 -0.97 21.85
C ARG A 45 -15.61 -0.19 20.95
N ARG A 46 -16.15 -0.86 19.93
CA ARG A 46 -17.09 -0.30 18.95
C ARG A 46 -18.43 0.10 19.57
N GLU A 47 -18.94 -0.67 20.53
CA GLU A 47 -20.19 -0.36 21.25
C GLU A 47 -20.00 0.80 22.23
N ALA A 48 -18.86 0.84 22.92
CA ALA A 48 -18.50 1.97 23.76
C ALA A 48 -18.37 3.27 22.95
N THR A 49 -17.74 3.22 21.76
CA THR A 49 -17.64 4.40 20.87
C THR A 49 -19.02 4.84 20.36
N LYS A 50 -19.92 3.91 20.05
CA LYS A 50 -21.29 4.24 19.62
C LYS A 50 -22.07 4.96 20.73
N LEU A 51 -22.01 4.48 21.97
CA LEU A 51 -22.70 5.09 23.10
C LEU A 51 -22.16 6.49 23.43
N ILE A 52 -20.83 6.67 23.38
CA ILE A 52 -20.20 7.98 23.59
C ILE A 52 -20.58 8.97 22.47
N SER A 53 -20.62 8.51 21.22
CA SER A 53 -21.01 9.35 20.08
C SER A 53 -22.49 9.77 20.09
N ALA A 54 -23.38 8.95 20.67
CA ALA A 54 -24.80 9.26 20.78
C ALA A 54 -25.12 10.26 21.91
N GLY A 55 -24.36 10.23 23.02
CA GLY A 55 -24.57 11.14 24.16
C GLY A 55 -24.05 12.56 23.92
N ALA A 56 -22.99 12.73 23.12
CA ALA A 56 -22.38 14.04 22.88
C ALA A 56 -23.05 14.86 21.75
N ALA A 57 -23.83 14.23 20.88
CA ALA A 57 -24.42 14.87 19.70
C ALA A 57 -25.75 15.62 19.98
N GLY A 58 -26.35 15.43 21.16
CA GLY A 58 -27.69 15.95 21.46
C GLY A 58 -27.78 17.34 22.09
N LEU A 59 -26.68 17.91 22.59
CA LEU A 59 -26.76 19.12 23.44
C LEU A 59 -26.06 20.37 22.91
N LEU A 60 -25.33 20.31 21.79
CA LEU A 60 -24.58 21.46 21.26
C LEU A 60 -24.46 21.45 19.72
N LEU A 61 -25.57 21.35 18.98
CA LEU A 61 -25.54 21.61 17.53
C LEU A 61 -26.35 22.87 17.19
N PRO A 62 -25.72 23.94 16.68
CA PRO A 62 -26.44 25.00 16.00
C PRO A 62 -27.02 24.45 14.70
N VAL A 63 -28.32 24.70 14.49
CA VAL A 63 -28.99 24.61 13.19
C VAL A 63 -28.24 25.53 12.23
N GLY A 64 -27.44 24.97 11.33
CA GLY A 64 -26.64 25.77 10.40
C GLY A 64 -25.51 25.05 9.68
N ALA A 65 -25.18 23.80 10.03
CA ALA A 65 -24.26 23.00 9.25
C ALA A 65 -24.96 22.51 7.97
N SER A 66 -24.99 23.34 6.94
CA SER A 66 -25.17 22.85 5.58
C SER A 66 -24.08 21.80 5.33
N PRO A 67 -24.41 20.56 4.93
CA PRO A 67 -23.39 19.67 4.41
C PRO A 67 -22.88 20.35 3.15
N ALA A 68 -21.70 20.94 3.22
CA ALA A 68 -20.93 21.29 2.04
C ALA A 68 -20.70 19.99 1.29
N GLN A 69 -21.62 19.66 0.39
CA GLN A 69 -21.39 18.66 -0.64
C GLN A 69 -20.31 19.25 -1.54
N THR A 70 -19.05 19.06 -1.15
CA THR A 70 -17.95 19.11 -2.09
C THR A 70 -18.23 18.02 -3.11
N LYS A 71 -18.89 18.41 -4.21
CA LYS A 71 -18.77 17.66 -5.45
C LYS A 71 -17.28 17.41 -5.61
N SER A 72 -16.88 16.15 -5.62
CA SER A 72 -15.54 15.80 -6.10
C SER A 72 -15.59 16.10 -7.61
N ASP A 73 -15.43 17.37 -7.97
CA ASP A 73 -14.84 17.69 -9.25
C ASP A 73 -13.60 16.82 -9.34
N LEU A 74 -13.42 16.12 -10.46
CA LEU A 74 -12.21 15.35 -10.76
C LEU A 74 -11.02 16.23 -10.38
N SER A 75 -10.48 16.01 -9.18
CA SER A 75 -9.64 16.98 -8.51
C SER A 75 -8.44 17.18 -9.41
N THR A 76 -8.27 18.40 -9.90
CA THR A 76 -7.13 18.77 -10.75
C THR A 76 -5.86 18.26 -10.09
N MET A 77 -5.04 17.50 -10.84
CA MET A 77 -3.84 16.88 -10.30
C MET A 77 -3.00 17.92 -9.55
N LEU A 78 -2.71 17.65 -8.28
CA LEU A 78 -1.90 18.54 -7.46
C LEU A 78 -0.50 18.66 -8.06
N MET A 79 0.00 19.89 -8.10
CA MET A 79 1.29 20.24 -8.69
C MET A 79 2.22 20.82 -7.64
N ARG A 80 3.52 20.53 -7.74
CA ARG A 80 4.58 21.09 -6.89
C ARG A 80 5.71 21.63 -7.76
N ALA A 81 6.23 22.80 -7.40
CA ALA A 81 7.38 23.39 -8.07
C ALA A 81 8.68 22.69 -7.64
N ILE A 82 9.62 22.52 -8.57
CA ILE A 82 11.00 22.15 -8.28
C ILE A 82 11.71 23.40 -7.70
N PRO A 83 12.32 23.35 -6.50
CA PRO A 83 12.85 24.55 -5.85
C PRO A 83 13.91 25.33 -6.64
N SER A 84 14.67 24.66 -7.51
CA SER A 84 15.74 25.30 -8.28
C SER A 84 15.28 25.87 -9.63
N SER A 85 14.15 25.42 -10.18
CA SER A 85 13.69 25.80 -11.53
C SER A 85 12.27 26.36 -11.59
N ASP A 86 11.50 26.29 -10.51
CA ASP A 86 10.07 26.57 -10.44
C ASP A 86 9.19 25.76 -11.42
N GLU A 87 9.75 24.75 -12.10
CA GLU A 87 9.00 23.87 -12.99
C GLU A 87 7.95 23.11 -12.18
N LYS A 88 6.68 23.18 -12.62
CA LYS A 88 5.56 22.52 -11.95
C LYS A 88 5.44 21.08 -12.40
N LEU A 89 5.75 20.16 -11.50
CA LEU A 89 5.54 18.74 -11.68
C LEU A 89 4.33 18.25 -10.90
N PRO A 90 3.61 17.24 -11.41
CA PRO A 90 2.59 16.56 -10.62
C PRO A 90 3.19 15.89 -9.40
N VAL A 91 2.45 15.87 -8.29
CA VAL A 91 2.91 15.25 -7.03
C VAL A 91 2.98 13.72 -7.11
N ILE A 92 2.33 13.12 -8.10
CA ILE A 92 2.36 11.68 -8.38
C ILE A 92 3.18 11.42 -9.65
N GLY A 93 4.12 10.48 -9.54
CA GLY A 93 4.92 9.97 -10.65
C GLY A 93 4.88 8.45 -10.74
N LEU A 94 5.43 7.91 -11.83
CA LEU A 94 5.51 6.49 -12.12
C LEU A 94 6.96 6.01 -12.02
N GLY A 95 7.25 5.15 -11.06
CA GLY A 95 8.53 4.43 -10.97
C GLY A 95 8.51 3.17 -11.83
N THR A 96 9.63 2.85 -12.47
CA THR A 96 9.68 1.77 -13.47
C THR A 96 10.36 0.47 -12.97
N TRP A 97 10.97 0.49 -11.78
CA TRP A 97 11.69 -0.67 -11.24
C TRP A 97 10.78 -1.90 -11.10
N ARG A 98 11.23 -3.04 -11.64
CA ARG A 98 10.56 -4.36 -11.67
C ARG A 98 9.28 -4.44 -12.50
N THR A 99 8.42 -3.42 -12.46
CA THR A 99 7.13 -3.45 -13.16
C THR A 99 7.28 -3.35 -14.69
N PHE A 100 8.33 -2.67 -15.15
CA PHE A 100 8.65 -2.51 -16.58
C PHE A 100 9.86 -3.34 -17.03
N ASP A 101 10.47 -4.10 -16.13
CA ASP A 101 11.53 -5.05 -16.47
C ASP A 101 10.90 -6.39 -16.89
N VAL A 102 10.25 -6.38 -18.06
CA VAL A 102 9.45 -7.50 -18.57
C VAL A 102 9.65 -7.67 -20.07
N ASP A 103 9.36 -8.87 -20.57
CA ASP A 103 9.21 -9.10 -22.00
C ASP A 103 7.88 -8.52 -22.50
N LEU A 104 7.94 -7.76 -23.59
CA LEU A 104 6.78 -7.12 -24.22
C LEU A 104 6.00 -8.10 -25.11
N THR A 105 5.27 -9.02 -24.49
CA THR A 105 4.24 -9.82 -25.15
C THR A 105 3.04 -8.93 -25.52
N SER A 106 2.12 -9.44 -26.34
CA SER A 106 0.89 -8.71 -26.70
C SER A 106 0.08 -8.27 -25.48
N ASP A 107 0.05 -9.10 -24.45
CA ASP A 107 -0.77 -8.88 -23.26
C ASP A 107 -0.10 -7.88 -22.31
N THR A 108 1.20 -8.05 -22.02
CA THR A 108 1.93 -7.11 -21.16
C THR A 108 2.02 -5.73 -21.81
N ARG A 109 2.23 -5.67 -23.13
CA ARG A 109 2.16 -4.42 -23.90
C ARG A 109 0.84 -3.71 -23.70
N ARG A 110 -0.30 -4.39 -23.94
CA ARG A 110 -1.63 -3.79 -23.80
C ARG A 110 -1.87 -3.26 -22.39
N GLN A 111 -1.43 -4.00 -21.37
CA GLN A 111 -1.58 -3.58 -19.97
C GLN A 111 -0.75 -2.32 -19.67
N LEU A 112 0.54 -2.32 -20.03
CA LEU A 112 1.45 -1.21 -19.76
C LEU A 112 1.09 0.04 -20.59
N GLU A 113 0.63 -0.12 -21.83
CA GLU A 113 0.06 0.97 -22.63
C GLU A 113 -1.17 1.58 -21.94
N GLY A 114 -2.02 0.74 -21.35
CA GLY A 114 -3.15 1.18 -20.54
C GLY A 114 -2.74 1.99 -19.31
N VAL A 115 -1.68 1.56 -18.61
CA VAL A 115 -1.12 2.32 -17.46
C VAL A 115 -0.61 3.69 -17.91
N LEU A 116 0.21 3.75 -18.96
CA LEU A 116 0.77 5.03 -19.44
C LEU A 116 -0.32 5.96 -19.98
N SER A 117 -1.30 5.41 -20.71
CA SER A 117 -2.43 6.17 -21.21
C SER A 117 -3.27 6.75 -20.07
N LEU A 118 -3.52 5.96 -19.02
CA LEU A 118 -4.26 6.41 -17.85
C LEU A 118 -3.48 7.47 -17.05
N LEU A 119 -2.17 7.29 -16.88
CA LEU A 119 -1.30 8.26 -16.22
C LEU A 119 -1.45 9.63 -16.87
N VAL A 120 -1.27 9.71 -18.19
CA VAL A 120 -1.40 10.98 -18.95
C VAL A 120 -2.83 11.51 -18.91
N LYS A 121 -3.83 10.64 -19.05
CA LYS A 121 -5.25 11.05 -19.01
C LYS A 121 -5.64 11.69 -17.67
N LEU A 122 -5.05 11.24 -16.56
CA LEU A 122 -5.30 11.78 -15.22
C LEU A 122 -4.38 12.97 -14.87
N GLY A 123 -3.54 13.44 -15.80
CA GLY A 123 -2.65 14.58 -15.63
C GLY A 123 -1.23 14.23 -15.17
N GLY A 124 -0.94 12.94 -14.97
CA GLY A 124 0.39 12.46 -14.60
C GLY A 124 1.40 12.65 -15.72
N ARG A 125 2.63 13.03 -15.36
CA ARG A 125 3.70 13.32 -16.33
C ARG A 125 5.07 12.77 -15.96
N VAL A 126 5.33 12.45 -14.70
CA VAL A 126 6.69 12.09 -14.24
C VAL A 126 6.92 10.59 -14.36
N ILE A 127 7.98 10.18 -15.05
CA ILE A 127 8.49 8.81 -15.10
C ILE A 127 9.91 8.78 -14.53
N ASP A 128 10.14 7.95 -13.52
CA ASP A 128 11.46 7.70 -12.94
C ASP A 128 11.99 6.34 -13.40
N THR A 129 13.17 6.35 -14.00
CA THR A 129 13.85 5.17 -14.52
C THR A 129 15.35 5.20 -14.22
N SER A 130 16.06 4.16 -14.66
CA SER A 130 17.50 4.01 -14.50
C SER A 130 18.01 2.91 -15.44
N PRO A 131 19.25 3.02 -15.97
CA PRO A 131 19.87 1.95 -16.76
C PRO A 131 20.03 0.63 -15.99
N MET A 132 19.96 0.68 -14.65
CA MET A 132 20.03 -0.51 -13.79
C MET A 132 18.69 -1.26 -13.66
N TYR A 133 17.58 -0.72 -14.15
CA TYR A 133 16.23 -1.33 -14.02
C TYR A 133 15.94 -2.35 -15.13
N GLY A 134 16.97 -3.07 -15.57
CA GLY A 134 16.85 -4.11 -16.59
C GLY A 134 16.30 -3.54 -17.90
N ARG A 135 15.23 -4.15 -18.42
CA ARG A 135 14.61 -3.76 -19.70
C ARG A 135 13.73 -2.50 -19.61
N ALA A 136 13.58 -1.90 -18.43
CA ALA A 136 12.59 -0.85 -18.20
C ALA A 136 12.73 0.38 -19.12
N GLU A 137 13.96 0.85 -19.40
CA GLU A 137 14.16 2.02 -20.29
C GLU A 137 13.76 1.70 -21.74
N GLU A 138 14.13 0.53 -22.24
CA GLU A 138 13.74 0.05 -23.58
C GLU A 138 12.22 -0.08 -23.68
N VAL A 139 11.59 -0.74 -22.70
CA VAL A 139 10.15 -0.94 -22.65
C VAL A 139 9.39 0.38 -22.59
N ILE A 140 9.82 1.33 -21.76
CA ILE A 140 9.20 2.67 -21.71
C ILE A 140 9.38 3.41 -23.04
N GLY A 141 10.56 3.33 -23.66
CA GLY A 141 10.82 3.90 -24.98
C GLY A 141 9.83 3.39 -26.03
N ASP A 142 9.70 2.07 -26.13
CA ASP A 142 8.79 1.41 -27.07
C ASP A 142 7.33 1.81 -26.86
N LEU A 143 6.85 1.76 -25.63
CA LEU A 143 5.45 2.05 -25.30
C LEU A 143 5.12 3.54 -25.52
N THR A 144 6.01 4.45 -25.11
CA THR A 144 5.79 5.89 -25.27
C THR A 144 5.87 6.34 -26.73
N ALA A 145 6.71 5.71 -27.55
CA ALA A 145 6.76 5.90 -28.99
C ALA A 145 5.48 5.39 -29.67
N THR A 146 5.03 4.19 -29.31
CA THR A 146 3.79 3.59 -29.84
C THR A 146 2.56 4.45 -29.54
N LEU A 147 2.48 5.01 -28.33
CA LEU A 147 1.37 5.87 -27.90
C LEU A 147 1.49 7.33 -28.37
N GLY A 148 2.65 7.76 -28.86
CA GLY A 148 2.88 9.16 -29.24
C GLY A 148 2.75 10.15 -28.08
N ILE A 149 3.18 9.77 -26.88
CA ILE A 149 3.03 10.58 -25.65
C ILE A 149 4.34 11.14 -25.10
N ARG A 150 5.47 10.93 -25.78
CA ARG A 150 6.80 11.30 -25.26
C ARG A 150 6.89 12.77 -24.83
N ASP A 151 6.32 13.69 -25.60
CA ASP A 151 6.36 15.14 -25.31
C ASP A 151 5.50 15.57 -24.12
N LYS A 152 4.63 14.67 -23.64
CA LYS A 152 3.77 14.91 -22.46
C LYS A 152 4.44 14.46 -21.16
N LEU A 153 5.64 13.88 -21.24
CA LEU A 153 6.28 13.19 -20.12
C LEU A 153 7.58 13.89 -19.70
N PHE A 154 7.72 14.07 -18.39
CA PHE A 154 8.98 14.39 -17.74
C PHE A 154 9.66 13.08 -17.36
N VAL A 155 10.75 12.73 -18.05
CA VAL A 155 11.47 11.46 -17.86
C VAL A 155 12.77 11.74 -17.12
N ALA A 156 12.93 11.11 -15.95
CA ALA A 156 14.15 11.16 -15.15
C ALA A 156 14.88 9.83 -15.20
N THR A 157 16.19 9.86 -15.43
CA THR A 157 17.10 8.71 -15.33
C THR A 157 18.31 9.07 -14.46
N LYS A 158 19.10 8.08 -14.06
CA LYS A 158 20.23 8.21 -13.11
C LYS A 158 21.50 7.61 -13.67
#